data_AF-A0A819Y1A5-F1
#
_entry.id   AF-A0A819Y1A5-F1
#
_cell.length_a   1.000
_cell.length_b   1.000
_cell.length_c   1.000
_cell.angle_alpha   90.00
_cell.angle_beta   90.00
_cell.angle_gamma   90.00
#
_symmetry.space_group_name_H-M   'P 1'
#
loop_
_entity.id
_entity.type
_entity.pdbx_description
1 polymer ?
#
loop_
_entity_poly.entity_id
_entity_poly.type
_entity_poly.pdbx_seq_one_letter_code
_entity_poly.pdbx_strand_id
1 'polypeptide(L)'
;MSQQQAAALLACAFFCLFPTRSDRTLRKEYEDYQNPNFETGPPSKIEKLKCILHYFNRVTDHMPTGVITFQRVVLPKSDYPQWPELKTDLCDLHLTTGQKIEDIPSVLQIDFANKYIGGGVLGSGCVQEEIRFSICPEMLVSLLICEKMEPNECIFLIGCERYSSYKGYADSFQYGGNYDDNTPKDNWGRKWCHVVAMDAIYFRHASTQYDMHCVDRELLKAYTSFIPLKYGSDYMFGIATGNWGCGAFNGDKYLKAIIQLMAASAAGRPLIYAAYRDKVLVNAFYIVYEFLKDQKATVSDLYRYLQRYFSQGERQSLFDYILSTPVSSLKS
;
A
#
# COMPACT_ATOMS: atom_id res chain seq x y z
N MET A 1 -8.84 -19.37 1.47
CA MET A 1 -8.66 -20.46 0.48
C MET A 1 -7.27 -21.07 0.68
N SER A 2 -7.03 -22.31 0.25
CA SER A 2 -5.68 -22.89 0.29
C SER A 2 -4.80 -22.32 -0.82
N GLN A 3 -3.48 -22.40 -0.64
CA GLN A 3 -2.51 -22.05 -1.69
C GLN A 3 -2.70 -22.94 -2.95
N GLN A 4 -3.11 -24.20 -2.77
CA GLN A 4 -3.46 -25.09 -3.89
C GLN A 4 -4.66 -24.58 -4.72
N GLN A 5 -5.72 -24.08 -4.05
CA GLN A 5 -6.85 -23.46 -4.75
C GLN A 5 -6.42 -22.21 -5.52
N ALA A 6 -5.54 -21.40 -4.94
CA ALA A 6 -4.96 -20.24 -5.61
C ALA A 6 -4.16 -20.65 -6.85
N ALA A 7 -3.30 -21.67 -6.75
CA ALA A 7 -2.53 -22.19 -7.87
C ALA A 7 -3.41 -22.66 -9.03
N ALA A 8 -4.50 -23.38 -8.73
CA ALA A 8 -5.46 -23.81 -9.74
C ALA A 8 -6.15 -22.62 -10.45
N LEU A 9 -6.61 -21.62 -9.69
CA LEU A 9 -7.22 -20.41 -10.25
C LEU A 9 -6.24 -19.61 -11.12
N LEU A 10 -4.99 -19.50 -10.68
CA LEU A 10 -3.95 -18.82 -11.45
C LEU A 10 -3.58 -19.58 -12.72
N ALA A 11 -3.57 -20.91 -12.71
CA ALA A 11 -3.40 -21.70 -13.92
C ALA A 11 -4.55 -21.44 -14.92
N CYS A 12 -5.79 -21.38 -14.45
CA CYS A 12 -6.92 -20.97 -15.29
C CYS A 12 -6.74 -19.56 -15.87
N ALA A 13 -6.28 -18.59 -15.07
CA ALA A 13 -5.97 -17.24 -15.53
C ALA A 13 -4.85 -17.22 -16.59
N PHE A 14 -3.79 -18.00 -16.38
CA PHE A 14 -2.65 -18.11 -17.28
C PHE A 14 -3.04 -18.67 -18.65
N PHE A 15 -3.96 -19.65 -18.68
CA PHE A 15 -4.54 -20.21 -19.91
C PHE A 15 -5.77 -19.45 -20.41
N CYS A 16 -6.07 -18.28 -19.83
CA CYS A 16 -7.18 -17.40 -20.23
C CYS A 16 -8.56 -18.06 -20.19
N LEU A 17 -8.80 -18.93 -19.21
CA LEU A 17 -10.00 -19.77 -19.10
C LEU A 17 -11.17 -19.08 -18.37
N PHE A 18 -11.06 -17.81 -17.98
CA PHE A 18 -12.18 -17.05 -17.42
C PHE A 18 -12.99 -16.38 -18.55
N PRO A 19 -14.17 -16.91 -18.93
CA PRO A 19 -14.85 -16.59 -20.19
C PRO A 19 -15.44 -15.18 -20.22
N THR A 20 -16.01 -14.71 -19.11
CA THR A 20 -16.68 -13.40 -18.98
C THR A 20 -15.72 -12.21 -18.94
N ARG A 21 -14.40 -12.48 -18.97
CA ARG A 21 -13.34 -11.46 -18.91
C ARG A 21 -12.66 -11.23 -20.25
N SER A 22 -12.84 -12.14 -21.21
CA SER A 22 -12.31 -12.06 -22.58
C SER A 22 -13.33 -11.50 -23.58
N ASP A 23 -14.63 -11.60 -23.28
CA ASP A 23 -15.71 -11.08 -24.11
C ASP A 23 -16.03 -9.62 -23.77
N ARG A 24 -15.85 -8.71 -24.75
CA ARG A 24 -16.13 -7.28 -24.60
C ARG A 24 -17.60 -6.98 -24.26
N THR A 25 -18.53 -7.86 -24.62
CA THR A 25 -19.97 -7.67 -24.40
C THR A 25 -20.39 -7.99 -22.95
N LEU A 26 -19.77 -9.00 -22.34
CA LEU A 26 -19.99 -9.39 -20.93
C LEU A 26 -19.18 -8.56 -19.93
N ARG A 27 -18.20 -7.77 -20.42
CA ARG A 27 -17.33 -6.93 -19.60
C ARG A 27 -18.07 -5.88 -18.77
N LYS A 28 -19.30 -5.50 -19.14
CA LYS A 28 -20.12 -4.54 -18.38
C LYS A 28 -20.49 -5.03 -16.98
N GLU A 29 -20.76 -6.33 -16.80
CA GLU A 29 -21.06 -6.89 -15.48
C GLU A 29 -19.84 -6.90 -14.54
N TYR A 30 -18.66 -6.62 -15.09
CA TYR A 30 -17.38 -6.77 -14.41
C TYR A 30 -16.45 -5.59 -14.68
N GLU A 31 -17.01 -4.42 -15.00
CA GLU A 31 -16.25 -3.21 -15.28
C GLU A 31 -15.46 -2.71 -14.06
N ASP A 32 -15.91 -3.09 -12.86
CA ASP A 32 -15.23 -2.82 -11.61
C ASP A 32 -14.16 -3.86 -11.23
N TYR A 33 -13.91 -4.87 -12.06
CA TYR A 33 -12.84 -5.86 -11.84
C TYR A 33 -11.68 -5.69 -12.82
N GLN A 34 -10.49 -6.09 -12.40
CA GLN A 34 -9.36 -6.28 -13.31
C GLN A 34 -9.62 -7.46 -14.26
N ASN A 35 -8.95 -7.47 -15.43
CA ASN A 35 -8.86 -8.67 -16.24
C ASN A 35 -7.83 -9.63 -15.61
N PRO A 36 -8.21 -10.82 -15.12
CA PRO A 36 -7.25 -11.77 -14.56
C PRO A 36 -6.51 -12.56 -15.65
N ASN A 37 -6.96 -12.53 -16.91
CA ASN A 37 -6.35 -13.30 -17.99
C ASN A 37 -5.04 -12.65 -18.45
N PHE A 38 -4.03 -13.47 -18.74
CA PHE A 38 -2.72 -13.01 -19.21
C PHE A 38 -2.81 -12.56 -20.67
N GLU A 39 -2.40 -11.33 -20.96
CA GLU A 39 -2.37 -10.77 -22.31
C GLU A 39 -0.93 -10.66 -22.84
N THR A 40 -0.77 -10.65 -24.17
CA THR A 40 0.54 -10.43 -24.79
C THR A 40 1.04 -9.03 -24.47
N GLY A 41 2.15 -8.93 -23.73
CA GLY A 41 2.78 -7.67 -23.35
C GLY A 41 4.05 -7.35 -24.15
N PRO A 42 4.60 -6.13 -24.00
CA PRO A 42 5.88 -5.78 -24.62
C PRO A 42 7.00 -6.68 -24.07
N PRO A 43 8.04 -7.00 -24.88
CA PRO A 43 9.19 -7.81 -24.44
C PRO A 43 9.88 -7.28 -23.19
N SER A 44 9.77 -5.97 -22.93
CA SER A 44 10.32 -5.28 -21.75
C SER A 44 9.75 -5.78 -20.40
N LYS A 45 8.76 -6.69 -20.41
CA LYS A 45 8.14 -7.23 -19.19
C LYS A 45 8.36 -8.75 -19.00
N ILE A 46 9.30 -9.34 -19.73
CA ILE A 46 9.68 -10.76 -19.61
C ILE A 46 10.09 -11.17 -18.18
N GLU A 47 10.62 -10.24 -17.39
CA GLU A 47 11.07 -10.49 -16.02
C GLU A 47 9.90 -10.79 -15.07
N LYS A 48 8.72 -10.20 -15.29
CA LYS A 48 7.51 -10.57 -14.54
C LYS A 48 7.06 -11.98 -14.90
N LEU A 49 7.05 -12.31 -16.20
CA LEU A 49 6.71 -13.66 -16.67
C LEU A 49 7.66 -14.70 -16.06
N LYS A 50 8.96 -14.43 -15.94
CA LYS A 50 9.91 -15.32 -15.24
C LYS A 50 9.49 -15.60 -13.79
N CYS A 51 9.02 -14.58 -13.06
CA CYS A 51 8.53 -14.77 -11.69
C CYS A 51 7.28 -15.67 -11.65
N ILE A 52 6.33 -15.46 -12.59
CA ILE A 52 5.10 -16.26 -12.67
C ILE A 52 5.37 -17.72 -13.08
N LEU A 53 6.24 -17.93 -14.08
CA LEU A 53 6.64 -19.27 -14.49
C LEU A 53 7.42 -19.99 -13.39
N HIS A 54 8.27 -19.27 -12.65
CA HIS A 54 8.94 -19.81 -11.47
C HIS A 54 7.96 -20.24 -10.38
N TYR A 55 6.93 -19.44 -10.12
CA TYR A 55 5.84 -19.82 -9.23
C TYR A 55 5.15 -21.12 -9.67
N PHE A 56 4.75 -21.22 -10.94
CA PHE A 56 4.11 -22.44 -11.44
C PHE A 56 5.03 -23.65 -11.29
N ASN A 57 6.30 -23.52 -11.68
CA ASN A 57 7.29 -24.59 -11.52
C ASN A 57 7.38 -25.06 -10.06
N ARG A 58 7.43 -24.11 -9.10
CA ARG A 58 7.47 -24.41 -7.66
C ARG A 58 6.23 -25.16 -7.18
N VAL A 59 5.03 -24.67 -7.49
CA VAL A 59 3.79 -25.26 -6.96
C VAL A 59 3.40 -26.57 -7.65
N THR A 60 3.86 -26.82 -8.87
CA THR A 60 3.67 -28.12 -9.55
C THR A 60 4.66 -29.18 -9.09
N ASP A 61 5.87 -28.78 -8.70
CA ASP A 61 6.89 -29.69 -8.15
C ASP A 61 6.57 -30.04 -6.68
N HIS A 62 6.29 -29.03 -5.86
CA HIS A 62 5.91 -29.19 -4.46
C HIS A 62 4.74 -28.26 -4.11
N MET A 63 3.52 -28.79 -4.11
CA MET A 63 2.32 -28.02 -3.83
C MET A 63 2.31 -27.48 -2.39
N PRO A 64 2.21 -26.14 -2.19
CA PRO A 64 2.11 -25.56 -0.87
C PRO A 64 0.80 -25.92 -0.16
N THR A 65 0.88 -26.16 1.14
CA THR A 65 -0.24 -26.62 1.99
C THR A 65 -0.83 -25.53 2.88
N GLY A 66 -0.35 -24.29 2.77
CA GLY A 66 -0.84 -23.18 3.59
C GLY A 66 -2.17 -22.60 3.10
N VAL A 67 -2.61 -21.58 3.83
CA VAL A 67 -3.87 -20.87 3.62
C VAL A 67 -3.58 -19.40 3.31
N ILE A 68 -4.40 -18.81 2.45
CA ILE A 68 -4.40 -17.37 2.18
C ILE A 68 -5.80 -16.78 2.44
N THR A 69 -5.82 -15.55 2.92
CA THR A 69 -7.05 -14.78 3.19
C THR A 69 -7.04 -13.49 2.38
N PHE A 70 -8.14 -13.23 1.68
CA PHE A 70 -8.43 -11.95 1.06
C PHE A 70 -9.57 -11.32 1.87
N GLN A 71 -9.37 -10.11 2.37
CA GLN A 71 -10.38 -9.43 3.17
C GLN A 71 -10.56 -8.00 2.67
N ARG A 72 -11.73 -7.71 2.11
CA ARG A 72 -12.16 -6.33 1.86
C ARG A 72 -12.62 -5.72 3.18
N VAL A 73 -12.07 -4.57 3.53
CA VAL A 73 -12.45 -3.80 4.71
C VAL A 73 -13.12 -2.53 4.24
N VAL A 74 -14.26 -2.20 4.87
CA VAL A 74 -15.04 -1.00 4.61
C VAL A 74 -15.20 -0.27 5.94
N LEU A 75 -14.72 0.96 6.02
CA LEU A 75 -14.97 1.80 7.18
C LEU A 75 -16.37 2.43 7.05
N PRO A 76 -17.32 2.17 7.97
CA PRO A 76 -18.62 2.81 7.91
C PRO A 76 -18.50 4.30 8.25
N LYS A 77 -19.38 5.13 7.66
CA LYS A 77 -19.37 6.59 7.88
C LYS A 77 -19.50 7.01 9.35
N SER A 78 -20.17 6.19 10.16
CA SER A 78 -20.28 6.41 11.61
C SER A 78 -18.94 6.40 12.33
N ASP A 79 -17.94 5.73 11.75
CA ASP A 79 -16.64 5.48 12.36
C ASP A 79 -15.55 6.37 11.72
N TYR A 80 -15.95 7.37 10.92
CA TYR A 80 -14.99 8.30 10.31
C TYR A 80 -14.36 9.19 11.39
N PRO A 81 -13.02 9.30 11.42
CA PRO A 81 -12.35 10.16 12.40
C PRO A 81 -12.74 11.63 12.21
N GLN A 82 -13.03 12.30 13.31
CA GLN A 82 -13.17 13.75 13.34
C GLN A 82 -11.77 14.38 13.44
N TRP A 83 -11.04 14.46 12.32
CA TRP A 83 -9.65 14.93 12.27
C TRP A 83 -9.38 16.25 13.02
N PRO A 84 -10.23 17.30 12.92
CA PRO A 84 -10.02 18.56 13.64
C PRO A 84 -10.11 18.45 15.16
N GLU A 85 -10.72 17.38 15.67
CA GLU A 85 -11.02 17.15 17.09
C GLU A 85 -10.13 16.07 17.72
N LEU A 86 -9.38 15.33 16.90
CA LEU A 86 -8.60 14.18 17.34
C LEU A 86 -7.32 14.61 18.06
N LYS A 87 -7.39 14.69 19.39
CA LYS A 87 -6.28 15.08 20.29
C LYS A 87 -5.28 13.94 20.56
N THR A 88 -5.26 12.91 19.72
CA THR A 88 -4.33 11.78 19.85
C THR A 88 -2.89 12.25 19.64
N ASP A 89 -1.98 11.81 20.50
CA ASP A 89 -0.55 12.06 20.36
C ASP A 89 0.03 11.33 19.15
N LEU A 90 1.16 11.84 18.63
CA LEU A 90 1.86 11.19 17.52
C LEU A 90 2.48 9.85 17.94
N CYS A 91 2.23 8.81 17.14
CA CYS A 91 2.82 7.47 17.33
C CYS A 91 4.33 7.47 17.13
N ASP A 92 4.97 6.36 17.53
CA ASP A 92 6.39 6.16 17.25
C ASP A 92 6.64 6.09 15.73
N LEU A 93 7.73 6.72 15.30
CA LEU A 93 8.15 6.79 13.90
C LEU A 93 9.57 6.22 13.76
N HIS A 94 9.73 5.24 12.88
CA HIS A 94 11.03 4.73 12.44
C HIS A 94 11.25 5.08 10.97
N LEU A 95 12.39 5.69 10.66
CA LEU A 95 12.72 6.12 9.30
C LEU A 95 13.89 5.30 8.76
N THR A 96 13.76 4.82 7.52
CA THR A 96 14.80 4.04 6.87
C THR A 96 14.94 4.38 5.38
N THR A 97 16.17 4.32 4.89
CA THR A 97 16.50 4.55 3.46
C THR A 97 16.89 3.27 2.73
N GLY A 98 17.16 2.18 3.46
CA GLY A 98 17.79 0.97 2.91
C GLY A 98 16.89 -0.26 2.85
N GLN A 99 15.82 -0.30 3.65
CA GLN A 99 14.91 -1.44 3.68
C GLN A 99 13.79 -1.28 2.66
N LYS A 100 13.43 -2.39 2.02
CA LYS A 100 12.21 -2.49 1.22
C LYS A 100 11.08 -2.98 2.12
N ILE A 101 9.85 -2.59 1.82
CA ILE A 101 8.68 -2.90 2.65
C ILE A 101 8.50 -4.42 2.81
N GLU A 102 8.68 -5.17 1.72
CA GLU A 102 8.55 -6.63 1.67
C GLU A 102 9.61 -7.40 2.48
N ASP A 103 10.72 -6.74 2.83
CA ASP A 103 11.83 -7.35 3.58
C ASP A 103 11.73 -7.05 5.09
N ILE A 104 10.73 -6.26 5.53
CA ILE A 104 10.51 -5.96 6.95
C ILE A 104 9.58 -7.05 7.52
N PRO A 105 10.05 -7.87 8.48
CA PRO A 105 9.25 -8.95 9.06
C PRO A 105 8.27 -8.43 10.12
N SER A 106 7.21 -9.19 10.37
CA SER A 106 6.29 -8.96 11.51
C SER A 106 5.63 -7.57 11.56
N VAL A 107 5.30 -7.03 10.40
CA VAL A 107 4.65 -5.73 10.21
C VAL A 107 3.48 -5.84 9.25
N LEU A 108 2.58 -4.87 9.28
CA LEU A 108 1.61 -4.65 8.21
C LEU A 108 2.31 -3.93 7.05
N GLN A 109 2.45 -4.61 5.92
CA GLN A 109 3.16 -4.10 4.75
C GLN A 109 2.19 -3.39 3.80
N ILE A 110 2.47 -2.13 3.47
CA ILE A 110 1.61 -1.36 2.57
C ILE A 110 1.95 -1.66 1.12
N ASP A 111 0.92 -2.02 0.36
CA ASP A 111 0.91 -2.05 -1.10
C ASP A 111 0.36 -0.73 -1.64
N PHE A 112 1.15 -0.04 -2.46
CA PHE A 112 0.83 1.26 -3.05
C PHE A 112 -0.07 1.07 -4.27
N ALA A 113 -1.28 0.64 -3.98
CA ALA A 113 -2.16 0.03 -4.95
C ALA A 113 -2.74 1.00 -5.97
N ASN A 114 -3.21 0.45 -7.08
CA ASN A 114 -4.28 1.04 -7.86
C ASN A 114 -5.63 0.74 -7.22
N LYS A 115 -6.63 1.60 -7.43
CA LYS A 115 -8.02 1.33 -6.98
C LYS A 115 -8.56 0.01 -7.54
N TYR A 116 -8.09 -0.38 -8.72
CA TYR A 116 -8.21 -1.73 -9.27
C TYR A 116 -6.98 -2.55 -8.88
N ILE A 117 -7.09 -3.29 -7.77
CA ILE A 117 -5.96 -4.00 -7.14
C ILE A 117 -5.10 -4.80 -8.14
N GLY A 118 -3.78 -4.71 -7.98
CA GLY A 118 -2.78 -5.29 -8.88
C GLY A 118 -2.44 -4.39 -10.08
N GLY A 119 -3.17 -3.29 -10.28
CA GLY A 119 -2.81 -2.23 -11.23
C GLY A 119 -2.49 -2.75 -12.62
N GLY A 120 -1.26 -2.49 -13.08
CA GLY A 120 -0.78 -2.91 -14.39
C GLY A 120 -0.01 -4.24 -14.39
N VAL A 121 -0.19 -5.12 -13.39
CA VAL A 121 0.69 -6.29 -13.20
C VAL A 121 0.69 -7.26 -14.37
N LEU A 122 -0.46 -7.47 -15.02
CA LEU A 122 -0.56 -8.28 -16.24
C LEU A 122 -0.29 -7.48 -17.52
N GLY A 123 -0.06 -6.17 -17.42
CA GLY A 123 0.25 -5.25 -18.52
C GLY A 123 1.65 -4.64 -18.41
N SER A 124 1.74 -3.32 -18.62
CA SER A 124 3.02 -2.58 -18.62
C SER A 124 3.51 -2.12 -17.23
N GLY A 125 2.65 -2.15 -16.22
CA GLY A 125 2.97 -1.75 -14.84
C GLY A 125 4.12 -2.57 -14.28
N CYS A 126 5.03 -1.91 -13.55
CA CYS A 126 6.24 -2.53 -13.01
C CYS A 126 6.85 -1.69 -11.88
N VAL A 127 5.99 -1.04 -11.09
CA VAL A 127 6.38 -0.27 -9.91
C VAL A 127 6.11 -1.11 -8.66
N GLN A 128 5.98 -0.50 -7.48
CA GLN A 128 5.93 -1.22 -6.21
C GLN A 128 4.82 -2.29 -6.16
N GLU A 129 3.58 -1.97 -6.54
CA GLU A 129 2.45 -2.91 -6.57
C GLU A 129 2.71 -4.10 -7.51
N GLU A 130 3.04 -3.83 -8.78
CA GLU A 130 3.21 -4.92 -9.75
C GLU A 130 4.43 -5.80 -9.46
N ILE A 131 5.50 -5.21 -8.91
CA ILE A 131 6.66 -5.98 -8.45
C ILE A 131 6.24 -6.90 -7.31
N ARG A 132 5.46 -6.40 -6.33
CA ARG A 132 5.01 -7.22 -5.20
C ARG A 132 4.14 -8.38 -5.66
N PHE A 133 3.19 -8.13 -6.55
CA PHE A 133 2.33 -9.16 -7.12
C PHE A 133 3.10 -10.15 -8.02
N SER A 134 4.19 -9.73 -8.66
CA SER A 134 5.03 -10.62 -9.46
C SER A 134 5.85 -11.57 -8.59
N ILE A 135 6.40 -11.10 -7.47
CA ILE A 135 7.21 -11.96 -6.58
C ILE A 135 6.36 -12.79 -5.61
N CYS A 136 5.10 -12.41 -5.39
CA CYS A 136 4.10 -13.12 -4.59
C CYS A 136 2.84 -13.44 -5.43
N PRO A 137 2.89 -14.35 -6.42
CA PRO A 137 1.83 -14.50 -7.43
C PRO A 137 0.47 -14.90 -6.91
N GLU A 138 0.38 -15.49 -5.71
CA GLU A 138 -0.90 -15.79 -5.05
C GLU A 138 -1.78 -14.55 -4.87
N MET A 139 -1.17 -13.36 -4.78
CA MET A 139 -1.89 -12.07 -4.72
C MET A 139 -2.69 -11.80 -5.99
N LEU A 140 -2.30 -12.34 -7.15
CA LEU A 140 -3.01 -12.15 -8.42
C LEU A 140 -4.44 -12.71 -8.40
N VAL A 141 -4.76 -13.61 -7.47
CA VAL A 141 -6.15 -14.08 -7.29
C VAL A 141 -7.07 -12.92 -6.92
N SER A 142 -6.57 -11.84 -6.29
CA SER A 142 -7.40 -10.68 -5.95
C SER A 142 -8.00 -9.99 -7.18
N LEU A 143 -7.34 -10.04 -8.35
CA LEU A 143 -7.88 -9.49 -9.62
C LEU A 143 -9.19 -10.17 -10.01
N LEU A 144 -9.38 -11.44 -9.64
CA LEU A 144 -10.57 -12.22 -9.96
C LEU A 144 -11.73 -11.90 -9.01
N ILE A 145 -11.44 -11.66 -7.72
CA ILE A 145 -12.45 -11.69 -6.65
C ILE A 145 -12.68 -10.33 -5.97
N CYS A 146 -11.88 -9.32 -6.27
CA CYS A 146 -12.00 -7.99 -5.66
C CYS A 146 -12.41 -6.91 -6.68
N GLU A 147 -13.53 -6.25 -6.42
CA GLU A 147 -13.95 -5.05 -7.15
C GLU A 147 -13.05 -3.85 -6.82
N LYS A 148 -13.12 -2.82 -7.67
CA LYS A 148 -12.54 -1.50 -7.48
C LYS A 148 -12.81 -1.01 -6.06
N MET A 149 -11.77 -0.54 -5.38
CA MET A 149 -11.89 0.06 -4.05
C MET A 149 -12.50 1.46 -4.11
N GLU A 150 -13.44 1.72 -3.20
CA GLU A 150 -13.98 3.05 -2.91
C GLU A 150 -13.10 3.78 -1.86
N PRO A 151 -13.26 5.10 -1.66
CA PRO A 151 -12.38 5.90 -0.79
C PRO A 151 -12.25 5.41 0.66
N ASN A 152 -13.25 4.71 1.19
CA ASN A 152 -13.31 4.18 2.55
C ASN A 152 -13.07 2.67 2.62
N GLU A 153 -12.41 2.10 1.61
CA GLU A 153 -12.15 0.68 1.52
C GLU A 153 -10.67 0.35 1.37
N CYS A 154 -10.26 -0.84 1.78
CA CYS A 154 -8.94 -1.40 1.48
C CYS A 154 -9.05 -2.93 1.37
N ILE A 155 -8.00 -3.57 0.86
CA ILE A 155 -7.97 -5.03 0.69
C ILE A 155 -6.74 -5.59 1.39
N PHE A 156 -6.97 -6.47 2.37
CA PHE A 156 -5.92 -7.23 3.04
C PHE A 156 -5.66 -8.55 2.29
N LEU A 157 -4.38 -8.84 2.09
CA LEU A 157 -3.83 -10.06 1.51
C LEU A 157 -2.95 -10.72 2.57
N ILE A 158 -3.46 -11.76 3.22
CA ILE A 158 -2.81 -12.39 4.38
C ILE A 158 -2.39 -13.81 4.03
N GLY A 159 -1.12 -14.13 4.30
CA GLY A 159 -0.59 -15.48 4.14
C GLY A 159 0.04 -15.79 2.79
N CYS A 160 0.04 -14.84 1.85
CA CYS A 160 0.67 -15.03 0.55
C CYS A 160 2.18 -15.26 0.68
N GLU A 161 2.69 -16.24 -0.07
CA GLU A 161 4.09 -16.60 -0.10
C GLU A 161 4.88 -15.80 -1.15
N ARG A 162 6.12 -15.44 -0.82
CA ARG A 162 7.08 -14.90 -1.77
C ARG A 162 7.85 -16.05 -2.44
N TYR A 163 7.76 -16.13 -3.76
CA TYR A 163 8.40 -17.19 -4.54
C TYR A 163 9.68 -16.72 -5.24
N SER A 164 9.79 -15.42 -5.51
CA SER A 164 10.87 -14.86 -6.32
C SER A 164 11.67 -13.80 -5.58
N SER A 165 12.99 -13.86 -5.75
CA SER A 165 13.91 -12.76 -5.48
C SER A 165 13.91 -11.80 -6.66
N TYR A 166 14.33 -10.56 -6.47
CA TYR A 166 14.44 -9.59 -7.57
C TYR A 166 15.45 -8.49 -7.29
N LYS A 167 15.86 -7.80 -8.36
CA LYS A 167 16.63 -6.56 -8.30
C LYS A 167 16.05 -5.51 -9.25
N GLY A 168 16.48 -4.27 -9.08
CA GLY A 168 15.99 -3.14 -9.86
C GLY A 168 14.55 -2.75 -9.53
N TYR A 169 14.03 -1.81 -10.31
CA TYR A 169 12.71 -1.20 -10.16
C TYR A 169 12.28 -0.61 -11.51
N ALA A 170 10.97 -0.56 -11.79
CA ALA A 170 10.45 -0.08 -13.08
C ALA A 170 11.16 -0.80 -14.25
N ASP A 171 11.75 -0.06 -15.18
CA ASP A 171 12.38 -0.62 -16.38
C ASP A 171 13.66 -1.41 -16.10
N SER A 172 14.23 -1.28 -14.89
CA SER A 172 15.40 -2.05 -14.45
C SER A 172 15.04 -3.32 -13.67
N PHE A 173 13.75 -3.59 -13.46
CA PHE A 173 13.28 -4.78 -12.74
C PHE A 173 13.79 -6.06 -13.40
N GLN A 174 14.39 -6.96 -12.62
CA GLN A 174 14.91 -8.24 -13.06
C GLN A 174 14.59 -9.33 -12.05
N TYR A 175 14.11 -10.47 -12.55
CA TYR A 175 13.95 -11.69 -11.77
C TYR A 175 15.30 -12.10 -11.17
N GLY A 176 15.31 -12.36 -9.87
CA GLY A 176 16.51 -12.62 -9.08
C GLY A 176 16.71 -14.08 -8.69
N GLY A 177 15.89 -15.01 -9.20
CA GLY A 177 15.94 -16.42 -8.81
C GLY A 177 14.92 -16.78 -7.74
N ASN A 178 15.01 -18.02 -7.25
CA ASN A 178 14.16 -18.54 -6.20
C ASN A 178 14.28 -17.69 -4.91
N TYR A 179 13.16 -17.48 -4.23
CA TYR A 179 13.14 -17.02 -2.84
C TYR A 179 12.59 -18.16 -1.98
N ASP A 180 13.37 -18.56 -0.98
CA ASP A 180 12.92 -19.55 0.00
C ASP A 180 12.28 -18.82 1.19
N ASP A 181 10.96 -18.72 1.15
CA ASP A 181 10.18 -17.99 2.14
C ASP A 181 10.07 -18.80 3.44
N ASN A 182 10.94 -18.46 4.38
CA ASN A 182 10.98 -19.05 5.72
C ASN A 182 10.05 -18.34 6.73
N THR A 183 9.14 -17.47 6.27
CA THR A 183 8.17 -16.79 7.15
C THR A 183 7.33 -17.81 7.90
N PRO A 184 7.23 -17.72 9.24
CA PRO A 184 6.40 -18.60 10.05
C PRO A 184 4.93 -18.59 9.62
N LYS A 185 4.20 -19.65 9.95
CA LYS A 185 2.75 -19.72 9.75
C LYS A 185 2.01 -19.49 11.07
N ASP A 186 0.84 -18.88 11.00
CA ASP A 186 -0.10 -18.78 12.12
C ASP A 186 -0.87 -20.08 12.33
N ASN A 187 -1.74 -20.10 13.35
CA ASN A 187 -2.57 -21.24 13.71
C ASN A 187 -3.59 -21.64 12.63
N TRP A 188 -3.80 -20.82 11.60
CA TRP A 188 -4.68 -21.11 10.46
C TRP A 188 -3.89 -21.55 9.22
N GLY A 189 -2.57 -21.74 9.35
CA GLY A 189 -1.70 -22.17 8.26
C GLY A 189 -1.34 -21.05 7.28
N ARG A 190 -1.57 -19.79 7.64
CA ARG A 190 -1.22 -18.62 6.82
C ARG A 190 0.16 -18.13 7.19
N LYS A 191 1.02 -17.79 6.22
CA LYS A 191 2.29 -17.11 6.53
C LYS A 191 2.03 -15.81 7.29
N TRP A 192 2.92 -15.42 8.20
CA TRP A 192 2.97 -14.11 8.87
C TRP A 192 3.41 -13.00 7.90
N CYS A 193 2.74 -12.93 6.76
CA CYS A 193 2.85 -11.89 5.75
C CYS A 193 1.48 -11.24 5.64
N HIS A 194 1.37 -10.02 6.17
CA HIS A 194 0.16 -9.21 6.10
C HIS A 194 0.43 -8.03 5.18
N VAL A 195 -0.23 -8.03 4.02
CA VAL A 195 -0.18 -6.92 3.08
C VAL A 195 -1.54 -6.25 3.01
N VAL A 196 -1.57 -4.92 2.95
CA VAL A 196 -2.80 -4.17 2.70
C VAL A 196 -2.62 -3.29 1.46
N ALA A 197 -3.50 -3.48 0.49
CA ALA A 197 -3.61 -2.66 -0.71
C ALA A 197 -4.46 -1.43 -0.40
N MET A 198 -3.87 -0.25 -0.62
CA MET A 198 -4.56 1.03 -0.48
C MET A 198 -4.16 1.99 -1.60
N ASP A 199 -5.16 2.54 -2.30
CA ASP A 199 -4.93 3.34 -3.49
C ASP A 199 -4.87 4.84 -3.20
N ALA A 200 -3.87 5.54 -3.72
CA ALA A 200 -3.76 7.00 -3.64
C ALA A 200 -4.57 7.69 -4.76
N ILE A 201 -4.84 8.99 -4.60
CA ILE A 201 -5.36 9.81 -5.71
C ILE A 201 -4.24 10.01 -6.75
N TYR A 202 -4.58 9.89 -8.03
CA TYR A 202 -3.72 10.33 -9.13
C TYR A 202 -3.89 11.84 -9.34
N PHE A 203 -2.84 12.63 -9.11
CA PHE A 203 -2.88 14.08 -9.25
C PHE A 203 -2.30 14.54 -10.61
N ARG A 204 -3.16 15.06 -11.49
CA ARG A 204 -2.71 15.70 -12.74
C ARG A 204 -1.90 16.98 -12.49
N HIS A 205 -2.27 17.72 -11.45
CA HIS A 205 -1.61 18.96 -11.06
C HIS A 205 -1.23 18.89 -9.59
N ALA A 206 0.04 19.15 -9.29
CA ALA A 206 0.56 19.01 -7.93
C ALA A 206 -0.09 19.99 -6.93
N SER A 207 -0.64 21.13 -7.37
CA SER A 207 -1.28 22.11 -6.48
C SER A 207 -2.63 21.65 -5.93
N THR A 208 -3.32 20.69 -6.56
CA THR A 208 -4.66 20.29 -6.10
C THR A 208 -4.63 19.36 -4.90
N GLN A 209 -3.47 18.81 -4.56
CA GLN A 209 -3.36 17.77 -3.52
C GLN A 209 -3.50 18.29 -2.09
N TYR A 210 -3.23 19.58 -1.88
CA TYR A 210 -3.39 20.25 -0.59
C TYR A 210 -4.83 20.72 -0.34
N ASP A 211 -5.72 20.61 -1.33
CA ASP A 211 -7.15 20.81 -1.13
C ASP A 211 -7.65 19.85 -0.03
N MET A 212 -8.36 20.40 0.96
CA MET A 212 -8.76 19.62 2.13
C MET A 212 -9.67 18.45 1.78
N HIS A 213 -10.44 18.50 0.69
CA HIS A 213 -11.19 17.33 0.22
C HIS A 213 -10.26 16.18 -0.21
N CYS A 214 -9.13 16.50 -0.85
CA CYS A 214 -8.12 15.52 -1.22
C CYS A 214 -7.38 15.00 0.01
N VAL A 215 -7.01 15.89 0.94
CA VAL A 215 -6.37 15.51 2.21
C VAL A 215 -7.27 14.57 3.02
N ASP A 216 -8.55 14.90 3.17
CA ASP A 216 -9.52 14.08 3.91
C ASP A 216 -9.69 12.70 3.27
N ARG A 217 -9.76 12.63 1.94
CA ARG A 217 -9.84 11.36 1.20
C ARG A 217 -8.61 10.49 1.50
N GLU A 218 -7.41 11.04 1.39
CA GLU A 218 -6.17 10.29 1.59
C GLU A 218 -5.99 9.87 3.05
N LEU A 219 -6.37 10.73 4.01
CA LEU A 219 -6.42 10.40 5.43
C LEU A 219 -7.40 9.26 5.71
N LEU A 220 -8.61 9.32 5.15
CA LEU A 220 -9.62 8.27 5.30
C LEU A 220 -9.14 6.92 4.75
N LYS A 221 -8.53 6.93 3.56
CA LYS A 221 -7.96 5.73 2.93
C LYS A 221 -6.84 5.12 3.77
N ALA A 222 -5.88 5.95 4.19
CA ALA A 222 -4.76 5.49 5.02
C ALA A 222 -5.27 4.95 6.37
N TYR A 223 -6.17 5.68 7.04
CA TYR A 223 -6.74 5.26 8.31
C TYR A 223 -7.49 3.94 8.22
N THR A 224 -8.37 3.80 7.22
CA THR A 224 -9.09 2.53 6.94
C THR A 224 -8.14 1.35 6.77
N SER A 225 -6.96 1.59 6.19
CA SER A 225 -5.94 0.57 5.95
C SER A 225 -5.09 0.26 7.18
N PHE A 226 -5.04 1.17 8.14
CA PHE A 226 -4.17 1.09 9.30
C PHE A 226 -4.88 0.58 10.56
N ILE A 227 -6.20 0.72 10.65
CA ILE A 227 -6.95 0.19 11.79
C ILE A 227 -6.77 -1.34 11.91
N PRO A 228 -6.62 -1.87 13.14
CA PRO A 228 -6.53 -3.32 13.33
C PRO A 228 -7.77 -4.07 12.84
N LEU A 229 -7.58 -5.25 12.27
CA LEU A 229 -8.70 -6.11 11.91
C LEU A 229 -9.39 -6.63 13.18
N LYS A 230 -10.74 -6.52 13.23
CA LYS A 230 -11.56 -6.93 14.40
C LYS A 230 -11.30 -8.36 14.91
N TYR A 231 -10.86 -9.26 14.04
CA TYR A 231 -10.60 -10.68 14.35
C TYR A 231 -9.19 -11.13 13.91
N GLY A 232 -8.28 -10.18 13.67
CA GLY A 232 -6.90 -10.45 13.26
C GLY A 232 -5.93 -10.43 14.44
N SER A 233 -4.77 -11.06 14.27
CA SER A 233 -3.61 -10.90 15.15
C SER A 233 -2.74 -9.69 14.76
N ASP A 234 -3.21 -8.85 13.83
CA ASP A 234 -2.45 -7.75 13.24
C ASP A 234 -2.42 -6.49 14.11
N TYR A 235 -3.22 -6.42 15.18
CA TYR A 235 -3.20 -5.34 16.16
C TYR A 235 -1.82 -5.13 16.81
N MET A 236 -0.99 -6.18 16.82
CA MET A 236 0.38 -6.14 17.36
C MET A 236 1.42 -5.55 16.39
N PHE A 237 1.07 -5.39 15.10
CA PHE A 237 2.05 -5.04 14.08
C PHE A 237 2.18 -3.52 13.92
N GLY A 238 3.42 -3.04 13.82
CA GLY A 238 3.69 -1.72 13.22
C GLY A 238 3.34 -1.69 11.73
N ILE A 239 3.26 -0.49 11.16
CA ILE A 239 2.95 -0.28 9.74
C ILE A 239 4.25 -0.02 8.98
N ALA A 240 4.57 -0.85 7.99
CA ALA A 240 5.69 -0.60 7.08
C ALA A 240 5.19 -0.02 5.76
N THR A 241 5.54 1.24 5.51
CA THR A 241 5.10 2.02 4.35
C THR A 241 6.26 2.81 3.73
N GLY A 242 5.96 3.80 2.88
CA GLY A 242 6.92 4.71 2.28
C GLY A 242 6.22 5.79 1.47
N ASN A 243 6.79 6.13 0.30
CA ASN A 243 6.31 7.20 -0.59
C ASN A 243 5.04 6.82 -1.38
N TRP A 244 3.97 6.48 -0.64
CA TRP A 244 2.67 6.08 -1.16
C TRP A 244 2.06 7.15 -2.07
N GLY A 245 1.80 6.79 -3.33
CA GLY A 245 1.22 7.69 -4.32
C GLY A 245 2.16 8.76 -4.89
N CYS A 246 3.45 8.77 -4.53
CA CYS A 246 4.36 9.85 -4.93
C CYS A 246 5.12 9.63 -6.25
N GLY A 247 5.06 8.42 -6.81
CA GLY A 247 5.69 8.07 -8.08
C GLY A 247 4.76 8.34 -9.25
N ALA A 248 4.24 7.26 -9.85
CA ALA A 248 3.32 7.32 -10.98
C ALA A 248 2.04 8.15 -10.72
N PHE A 249 1.70 8.38 -9.45
CA PHE A 249 0.48 9.09 -9.03
C PHE A 249 0.73 10.57 -8.69
N ASN A 250 1.98 11.03 -8.79
CA ASN A 250 2.37 12.43 -8.72
C ASN A 250 1.99 13.15 -7.41
N GLY A 251 1.87 12.40 -6.32
CA GLY A 251 1.70 12.96 -4.98
C GLY A 251 3.00 13.53 -4.40
N ASP A 252 2.87 14.54 -3.55
CA ASP A 252 3.95 15.13 -2.79
C ASP A 252 4.33 14.24 -1.61
N LYS A 253 5.62 13.92 -1.52
CA LYS A 253 6.16 13.01 -0.51
C LYS A 253 6.11 13.59 0.91
N TYR A 254 6.17 14.91 1.07
CA TYR A 254 6.12 15.56 2.38
C TYR A 254 4.69 15.54 2.93
N LEU A 255 3.70 15.87 2.09
CA LEU A 255 2.29 15.76 2.42
C LEU A 255 1.90 14.32 2.75
N LYS A 256 2.26 13.36 1.90
CA LYS A 256 1.95 11.94 2.09
C LYS A 256 2.61 11.36 3.34
N ALA A 257 3.79 11.84 3.74
CA ALA A 257 4.43 11.48 4.99
C ALA A 257 3.62 11.94 6.21
N ILE A 258 3.14 13.19 6.22
CA ILE A 258 2.29 13.74 7.29
C ILE A 258 0.94 13.03 7.36
N ILE A 259 0.29 12.80 6.22
CA ILE A 259 -1.00 12.07 6.15
C ILE A 259 -0.86 10.66 6.76
N GLN A 260 0.20 9.93 6.42
CA GLN A 260 0.41 8.58 6.94
C GLN A 260 0.76 8.60 8.43
N LEU A 261 1.53 9.59 8.92
CA LEU A 261 1.80 9.77 10.35
C LEU A 261 0.51 10.05 11.13
N MET A 262 -0.36 10.92 10.62
CA MET A 262 -1.66 11.23 11.22
C MET A 262 -2.55 9.99 11.29
N ALA A 263 -2.67 9.26 10.18
CA ALA A 263 -3.49 8.06 10.11
C ALA A 263 -2.97 6.94 11.03
N ALA A 264 -1.65 6.74 11.08
CA ALA A 264 -1.04 5.72 11.95
C ALA A 264 -1.20 6.07 13.43
N SER A 265 -1.03 7.35 13.78
CA SER A 265 -1.27 7.86 15.13
C SER A 265 -2.74 7.67 15.55
N ALA A 266 -3.68 8.01 14.67
CA ALA A 266 -5.11 7.78 14.90
C ALA A 266 -5.47 6.30 15.05
N ALA A 267 -4.78 5.42 14.32
CA ALA A 267 -4.95 3.97 14.43
C ALA A 267 -4.22 3.36 15.64
N GLY A 268 -3.41 4.14 16.37
CA GLY A 268 -2.67 3.68 17.54
C GLY A 268 -1.52 2.73 17.20
N ARG A 269 -0.87 2.89 16.03
CA ARG A 269 0.17 1.97 15.54
C ARG A 269 1.47 2.70 15.21
N PRO A 270 2.65 2.12 15.56
CA PRO A 270 3.92 2.70 15.17
C PRO A 270 4.11 2.63 13.64
N LEU A 271 4.78 3.63 13.09
CA LEU A 271 5.00 3.79 11.66
C LEU A 271 6.47 3.57 11.31
N ILE A 272 6.74 2.65 10.39
CA ILE A 272 8.03 2.45 9.74
C ILE A 272 7.93 3.02 8.33
N TYR A 273 8.65 4.11 8.07
CA TYR A 273 8.64 4.80 6.78
C TYR A 273 9.92 4.51 6.00
N ALA A 274 9.80 3.69 4.96
CA ALA A 274 10.85 3.32 4.04
C ALA A 274 10.87 4.25 2.81
N ALA A 275 11.68 5.30 2.87
CA ALA A 275 11.77 6.32 1.82
C ALA A 275 12.74 5.95 0.68
N TYR A 276 13.02 4.66 0.47
CA TYR A 276 13.94 4.07 -0.52
C TYR A 276 14.95 5.06 -1.17
N ARG A 277 16.18 5.08 -0.64
CA ARG A 277 17.31 5.93 -1.08
C ARG A 277 17.12 7.46 -0.96
N ASP A 278 15.96 7.95 -0.53
CA ASP A 278 15.72 9.38 -0.32
C ASP A 278 16.19 9.85 1.07
N LYS A 279 17.51 10.03 1.21
CA LYS A 279 18.12 10.53 2.46
C LYS A 279 17.65 11.94 2.82
N VAL A 280 17.32 12.76 1.82
CA VAL A 280 16.86 14.14 2.03
C VAL A 280 15.50 14.13 2.73
N LEU A 281 14.55 13.32 2.22
CA LEU A 281 13.25 13.17 2.86
C LEU A 281 13.39 12.61 4.28
N VAL A 282 14.20 11.56 4.49
CA VAL A 282 14.36 10.95 5.82
C VAL A 282 14.91 11.96 6.84
N ASN A 283 15.96 12.69 6.49
CA ASN A 283 16.54 13.67 7.41
C ASN A 283 15.55 14.81 7.71
N ALA A 284 14.86 15.32 6.69
CA ALA A 284 13.88 16.38 6.87
C ALA A 284 12.67 15.90 7.71
N PHE A 285 12.21 14.68 7.48
CA PHE A 285 11.08 14.11 8.22
C PHE A 285 11.44 13.84 9.67
N TYR A 286 12.68 13.38 9.94
CA TYR A 286 13.18 13.24 11.30
C TYR A 286 13.13 14.58 12.06
N ILE A 287 13.66 15.65 11.47
CA ILE A 287 13.69 16.98 12.10
C ILE A 287 12.28 17.50 12.39
N VAL A 288 11.36 17.35 11.42
CA VAL A 288 9.95 17.73 11.61
C VAL A 288 9.29 16.90 12.70
N TYR A 289 9.53 15.59 12.72
CA TYR A 289 8.95 14.70 13.72
C TYR A 289 9.43 15.06 15.14
N GLU A 290 10.74 15.25 15.34
CA GLU A 290 11.29 15.67 16.65
C GLU A 290 10.71 17.01 17.10
N PHE A 291 10.63 17.99 16.20
CA PHE A 291 9.97 19.28 16.48
C PHE A 291 8.51 19.08 16.92
N LEU A 292 7.73 18.28 16.19
CA LEU A 292 6.33 18.02 16.54
C LEU A 292 6.19 17.31 17.89
N LYS A 293 7.10 16.37 18.23
CA LYS A 293 7.13 15.71 19.54
C LYS A 293 7.47 16.68 20.67
N ASP A 294 8.47 17.55 20.48
CA ASP A 294 8.84 18.59 21.45
C ASP A 294 7.69 19.57 21.71
N GLN A 295 6.95 19.93 20.66
CA GLN A 295 5.77 20.79 20.76
C GLN A 295 4.53 20.06 21.33
N LYS A 296 4.62 18.76 21.61
CA LYS A 296 3.48 17.90 22.00
C LYS A 296 2.30 18.03 21.04
N ALA A 297 2.60 18.04 19.74
CA ALA A 297 1.60 18.14 18.69
C ALA A 297 0.68 16.92 18.69
N THR A 298 -0.60 17.15 18.43
CA THR A 298 -1.61 16.10 18.25
C THR A 298 -1.97 15.93 16.77
N VAL A 299 -2.69 14.85 16.43
CA VAL A 299 -3.25 14.68 15.07
C VAL A 299 -4.08 15.90 14.63
N SER A 300 -4.87 16.48 15.55
CA SER A 300 -5.64 17.69 15.26
C SER A 300 -4.78 18.90 14.91
N ASP A 301 -3.57 19.01 15.48
CA ASP A 301 -2.64 20.11 15.16
C ASP A 301 -2.02 19.92 13.77
N LEU A 302 -1.64 18.69 13.41
CA LEU A 302 -1.19 18.36 12.05
C LEU A 302 -2.28 18.68 11.01
N TYR A 303 -3.53 18.35 11.31
CA TYR A 303 -4.65 18.72 10.45
C TYR A 303 -4.76 20.24 10.26
N ARG A 304 -4.63 21.02 11.35
CA ARG A 304 -4.62 22.50 11.29
C ARG A 304 -3.43 23.05 10.50
N TYR A 305 -2.24 22.45 10.60
CA TYR A 305 -1.10 22.82 9.75
C TYR A 305 -1.45 22.69 8.27
N LEU A 306 -2.04 21.56 7.85
CA LEU A 306 -2.42 21.33 6.46
C LEU A 306 -3.47 22.36 5.98
N GLN A 307 -4.50 22.62 6.79
CA GLN A 307 -5.52 23.62 6.49
C GLN A 307 -4.92 25.02 6.29
N ARG A 308 -4.06 25.47 7.21
CA ARG A 308 -3.45 26.79 7.13
C ARG A 308 -2.45 26.89 5.99
N TYR A 309 -1.63 25.85 5.78
CA TYR A 309 -0.66 25.79 4.71
C TYR A 309 -1.33 25.94 3.34
N PHE A 310 -2.43 25.22 3.10
CA PHE A 310 -3.25 25.35 1.90
C PHE A 310 -3.82 26.77 1.76
N SER A 311 -4.40 27.33 2.82
CA SER A 311 -5.00 28.68 2.80
C SER A 311 -3.99 29.80 2.51
N GLN A 312 -2.70 29.59 2.81
CA GLN A 312 -1.64 30.58 2.61
C GLN A 312 -0.96 30.46 1.23
N GLY A 313 -1.40 29.52 0.39
CA GLY A 313 -0.94 29.35 -0.98
C GLY A 313 0.44 28.74 -1.12
N GLU A 314 0.85 27.88 -0.18
CA GLU A 314 1.98 26.94 -0.38
C GLU A 314 3.32 27.62 -0.75
N ARG A 315 3.61 28.79 -0.14
CA ARG A 315 4.75 29.66 -0.52
C ARG A 315 6.14 29.09 -0.24
N GLN A 316 6.22 28.04 0.56
CA GLN A 316 7.45 27.33 0.96
C GLN A 316 7.10 25.84 1.11
N SER A 317 8.07 24.95 1.35
CA SER A 317 7.74 23.53 1.53
C SER A 317 6.89 23.30 2.80
N LEU A 318 6.06 22.25 2.80
CA LEU A 318 5.24 21.91 3.96
C LEU A 318 6.09 21.71 5.23
N PHE A 319 7.24 21.05 5.10
CA PHE A 319 8.12 20.79 6.24
C PHE A 319 8.73 22.08 6.80
N ASP A 320 9.19 22.99 5.93
CA ASP A 320 9.69 24.30 6.36
C ASP A 320 8.59 25.10 7.06
N TYR A 321 7.37 25.04 6.53
CA TYR A 321 6.21 25.67 7.15
C TYR A 321 5.89 25.15 8.55
N ILE A 322 5.94 23.84 8.75
CA ILE A 322 5.74 23.23 10.07
C ILE A 322 6.84 23.72 11.03
N LEU A 323 8.11 23.67 10.62
CA LEU A 323 9.25 24.07 11.46
C LEU A 323 9.23 25.56 11.82
N SER A 324 8.73 26.43 10.94
CA SER A 324 8.63 27.87 11.20
C SER A 324 7.41 28.29 12.01
N THR A 325 6.49 27.37 12.31
CA THR A 325 5.17 27.69 12.86
C THR A 325 4.92 26.90 14.15
N PRO A 326 5.11 27.49 15.34
CA PRO A 326 4.87 26.78 16.61
C PRO A 326 3.43 26.32 16.76
N VAL A 327 3.19 25.15 17.39
CA VAL A 327 1.83 24.58 17.58
C VAL A 327 0.91 25.55 18.34
N SER A 328 1.46 26.32 19.29
CA SER A 328 0.71 27.35 20.02
C SER A 328 0.09 28.42 19.11
N SER A 329 0.69 28.68 17.94
CA SER A 329 0.19 29.65 16.96
C SER A 329 -0.94 29.12 16.08
N LEU A 330 -1.25 27.82 16.14
CA LEU A 330 -2.36 27.19 15.40
C LEU A 330 -3.72 27.35 16.09
N LYS A 331 -3.72 27.71 17.38
CA LYS A 331 -4.92 27.78 18.23
C LYS A 331 -5.66 29.13 18.15
N SER A 332 -5.29 29.99 17.19
CA SER A 332 -5.90 31.30 16.94
C SER A 332 -6.97 31.24 15.85
#